data_AF-A0A964VG39-F1
#
_entry.id   AF-A0A964VG39-F1
#
_cell.length_a   1.000
_cell.length_b   1.000
_cell.length_c   1.000
_cell.angle_alpha   90.00
_cell.angle_beta   90.00
_cell.angle_gamma   90.00
#
_symmetry.space_group_name_H-M   'P 1'
#
loop_
_entity.id
_entity.type
_entity.pdbx_description
1 polymer ?
#
loop_
_entity_poly.entity_id
_entity_poly.type
_entity_poly.pdbx_seq_one_letter_code
_entity_poly.pdbx_strand_id
1 'polypeptide(L)'
;MAGSGARDFAMSRMTLVVAVLLSACRSDAPADDAEAEQAIATDSSTAPAVTADNFFDPGAVQPGDTVLGLTVESKDVARVFEDSVWVGEVVFAGDLVLQGVYQPHYDWPENPSPCFHVNDPASAARIPRFAPDNWTSPNPKTWFCFTDPYVALELLGAPDPPRALVISVDRYHMRREFSDVYDTAELMEMIEVGPVATMTLREP
;
A
#
# COMPACT_ATOMS: atom_id res chain seq x y z
N MET A 1 4.75 -53.29 -14.00
CA MET A 1 6.14 -53.02 -14.38
C MET A 1 6.47 -51.61 -13.91
N ALA A 2 7.13 -51.52 -12.75
CA ALA A 2 7.47 -50.27 -12.09
C ALA A 2 8.96 -49.98 -12.35
N GLY A 3 9.28 -48.82 -12.92
CA GLY A 3 10.65 -48.34 -13.12
C GLY A 3 10.88 -47.12 -12.25
N SER A 4 11.52 -47.31 -11.09
CA SER A 4 11.98 -46.24 -10.21
C SER A 4 13.35 -45.76 -10.68
N GLY A 5 13.43 -44.53 -11.17
CA GLY A 5 14.67 -43.87 -11.57
C GLY A 5 15.14 -42.92 -10.48
N ALA A 6 16.13 -43.32 -9.70
CA ALA A 6 16.87 -42.45 -8.80
C ALA A 6 17.76 -41.50 -9.63
N ARG A 7 17.68 -40.20 -9.37
CA ARG A 7 18.62 -39.21 -9.90
C ARG A 7 19.38 -38.59 -8.73
N ASP A 8 20.65 -38.96 -8.64
CA ASP A 8 21.65 -38.37 -7.77
C ASP A 8 21.89 -36.92 -8.19
N PHE A 9 21.56 -35.97 -7.31
CA PHE A 9 21.98 -34.58 -7.45
C PHE A 9 23.26 -34.36 -6.64
N ALA A 10 24.36 -34.17 -7.38
CA ALA A 10 25.67 -33.83 -6.83
C ALA A 10 25.61 -32.43 -6.19
N MET A 11 25.83 -32.41 -4.88
CA MET A 11 25.84 -31.24 -4.01
C MET A 11 27.18 -30.50 -4.19
N SER A 12 27.19 -29.43 -4.99
CA SER A 12 28.35 -28.56 -5.17
C SER A 12 28.53 -27.66 -3.95
N ARG A 13 29.58 -27.93 -3.17
CA ARG A 13 29.98 -27.14 -2.00
C ARG A 13 30.68 -25.87 -2.48
N MET A 14 30.01 -24.73 -2.36
CA MET A 14 30.66 -23.43 -2.54
C MET A 14 30.95 -22.84 -1.16
N THR A 15 32.20 -23.00 -0.74
CA THR A 15 32.79 -22.36 0.44
C THR A 15 33.20 -20.95 0.04
N LEU A 16 32.66 -19.89 0.67
CA LEU A 16 33.24 -18.56 0.59
C LEU A 16 33.47 -17.95 1.97
N VAL A 17 34.69 -17.42 2.08
CA VAL A 17 35.44 -16.99 3.24
C VAL A 17 34.85 -15.73 3.89
N VAL A 18 34.76 -15.78 5.21
CA VAL A 18 34.49 -14.68 6.15
C VAL A 18 35.71 -13.75 6.22
N ALA A 19 35.51 -12.44 6.02
CA ALA A 19 36.48 -11.42 6.40
C ALA A 19 35.83 -10.47 7.43
N VAL A 20 36.15 -10.70 8.71
CA VAL A 20 35.83 -9.81 9.83
C VAL A 20 36.90 -8.71 9.85
N LEU A 21 36.51 -7.47 9.58
CA LEU A 21 37.33 -6.30 9.90
C LEU A 21 36.70 -5.58 11.09
N LEU A 22 37.19 -5.94 12.28
CA LEU A 22 37.01 -5.20 13.52
C LEU A 22 37.88 -3.94 13.44
N SER A 23 37.28 -2.79 13.13
CA SER A 23 37.92 -1.49 13.37
C SER A 23 37.35 -0.87 14.63
N ALA A 24 38.08 -1.07 15.73
CA ALA A 24 37.87 -0.40 17.00
C ALA A 24 38.53 0.99 16.95
N CYS A 25 37.73 2.04 16.81
CA CYS A 25 38.16 3.41 17.13
C CYS A 25 37.36 3.89 18.34
N ARG A 26 37.99 3.69 19.50
CA ARG A 26 37.67 4.27 20.80
C ARG A 26 38.38 5.63 20.85
N SER A 27 37.64 6.74 20.91
CA SER A 27 38.18 8.04 21.29
C SER A 27 37.13 8.87 22.03
N ASP A 28 37.34 8.93 23.34
CA ASP A 28 37.15 10.04 24.28
C ASP A 28 35.97 10.99 24.09
N ALA A 29 35.00 10.80 24.98
CA ALA A 29 34.03 11.81 25.38
C ALA A 29 34.69 12.82 26.36
N PRO A 30 34.50 14.13 26.17
CA PRO A 30 34.53 15.07 27.28
C PRO A 30 33.17 15.13 27.97
N ALA A 31 33.21 15.23 29.29
CA ALA A 31 32.09 15.62 30.13
C ALA A 31 31.93 17.15 30.11
N ASP A 32 30.67 17.60 30.16
CA ASP A 32 30.16 18.63 31.07
C ASP A 32 29.04 19.47 30.41
N ASP A 33 27.83 19.22 30.93
CA ASP A 33 26.91 20.22 31.47
C ASP A 33 26.75 21.54 30.69
N ALA A 34 25.79 21.51 29.76
CA ALA A 34 24.94 22.66 29.51
C ALA A 34 23.51 22.17 29.30
N GLU A 35 22.72 22.23 30.38
CA GLU A 35 21.26 22.26 30.35
C GLU A 35 20.80 23.42 29.46
N ALA A 36 20.70 23.15 28.16
CA ALA A 36 19.86 23.92 27.28
C ALA A 36 18.50 23.21 27.24
N GLU A 37 17.55 23.70 28.03
CA GLU A 37 16.12 23.58 27.74
C GLU A 37 15.85 24.20 26.36
N GLN A 38 16.24 23.50 25.30
CA GLN A 38 15.70 23.74 23.98
C GLN A 38 14.33 23.10 24.00
N ALA A 39 13.32 23.93 24.22
CA ALA A 39 11.95 23.64 23.89
C ALA A 39 11.95 23.03 22.48
N ILE A 40 11.77 21.72 22.41
CA ILE A 40 11.46 21.02 21.17
C ILE A 40 10.13 21.63 20.77
N ALA A 41 10.21 22.63 19.89
CA ALA A 41 9.07 23.06 19.12
C ALA A 41 8.69 21.83 18.31
N THR A 42 7.77 21.05 18.85
CA THR A 42 7.01 20.06 18.13
C THR A 42 6.36 20.85 17.01
N ASP A 43 7.04 20.91 15.87
CA ASP A 43 6.50 21.44 14.64
C ASP A 43 5.43 20.44 14.21
N SER A 44 4.29 20.51 14.91
CA SER A 44 3.03 19.97 14.44
C SER A 44 2.70 20.80 13.21
N SER A 45 3.37 20.45 12.11
CA SER A 45 3.00 20.77 10.75
C SER A 45 1.54 20.35 10.65
N THR A 46 0.68 21.32 10.93
CA THR A 46 -0.75 21.15 10.91
C THR A 46 -1.05 21.18 9.43
N ALA A 47 -0.88 20.03 8.79
CA ALA A 47 -1.17 19.86 7.38
C ALA A 47 -2.56 20.47 7.16
N PRO A 48 -2.70 21.43 6.21
CA PRO A 48 -3.96 22.11 6.00
C PRO A 48 -5.04 21.05 5.84
N ALA A 49 -6.17 21.22 6.55
CA ALA A 49 -7.31 20.33 6.43
C ALA A 49 -7.72 20.28 4.95
N VAL A 50 -7.34 19.20 4.26
CA VAL A 50 -7.60 19.02 2.84
C VAL A 50 -9.11 18.81 2.69
N THR A 51 -9.83 19.88 2.37
CA THR A 51 -11.23 19.85 1.97
C THR A 51 -11.38 19.63 0.46
N ALA A 52 -10.29 19.25 -0.23
CA ALA A 52 -10.38 18.89 -1.64
C ALA A 52 -11.15 17.57 -1.74
N ASP A 53 -12.21 17.59 -2.55
CA ASP A 53 -12.88 16.38 -2.98
C ASP A 53 -11.83 15.46 -3.60
N ASN A 54 -11.68 14.23 -3.10
CA ASN A 54 -10.61 13.31 -3.54
C ASN A 54 -10.93 12.65 -4.90
N PHE A 55 -11.83 13.27 -5.66
CA PHE A 55 -12.30 12.79 -6.94
C PHE A 55 -11.58 13.52 -8.08
N PHE A 56 -11.36 12.81 -9.17
CA PHE A 56 -10.81 13.37 -10.41
C PHE A 56 -11.58 12.85 -11.63
N ASP A 57 -11.61 13.63 -12.70
CA ASP A 57 -12.11 13.17 -14.00
C ASP A 57 -11.00 12.40 -14.72
N PRO A 58 -11.11 11.06 -14.88
CA PRO A 58 -10.09 10.29 -15.55
C PRO A 58 -9.94 10.69 -17.02
N GLY A 59 -10.94 11.33 -17.64
CA GLY A 59 -10.82 11.91 -18.98
C GLY A 59 -9.88 13.11 -19.06
N ALA A 60 -9.82 13.91 -18.01
CA ALA A 60 -9.09 15.17 -17.96
C ALA A 60 -7.60 14.99 -17.61
N VAL A 61 -7.27 13.99 -16.78
CA VAL A 61 -5.88 13.76 -16.34
C VAL A 61 -5.01 13.13 -17.43
N GLN A 62 -3.71 13.40 -17.41
CA GLN A 62 -2.69 12.86 -18.30
C GLN A 62 -1.49 12.35 -17.48
N PRO A 63 -0.68 11.40 -18.02
CA PRO A 63 0.59 11.04 -17.39
C PRO A 63 1.47 12.27 -17.12
N GLY A 64 1.98 12.38 -15.90
CA GLY A 64 2.74 13.52 -15.38
C GLY A 64 1.91 14.55 -14.62
N ASP A 65 0.57 14.54 -14.71
CA ASP A 65 -0.28 15.38 -13.87
C ASP A 65 -0.19 14.98 -12.40
N THR A 66 -0.56 15.88 -11.49
CA THR A 66 -0.61 15.63 -10.04
C THR A 66 -2.05 15.61 -9.55
N VAL A 67 -2.44 14.56 -8.83
CA VAL A 67 -3.73 14.40 -8.15
C VAL A 67 -3.46 14.07 -6.68
N LEU A 68 -3.91 14.92 -5.76
CA LEU A 68 -3.70 14.76 -4.32
C LEU A 68 -2.22 14.55 -3.91
N GLY A 69 -1.30 15.14 -4.66
CA GLY A 69 0.14 14.99 -4.44
C GLY A 69 0.77 13.75 -5.06
N LEU A 70 -0.02 12.85 -5.66
CA LEU A 70 0.46 11.70 -6.41
C LEU A 70 0.60 12.06 -7.89
N THR A 71 1.63 11.54 -8.54
CA THR A 71 1.85 11.72 -9.99
C THR A 71 1.09 10.65 -10.76
N VAL A 72 0.35 11.03 -11.80
CA VAL A 72 -0.23 10.06 -12.74
C VAL A 72 0.93 9.41 -13.51
N GLU A 73 1.26 8.15 -13.20
CA GLU A 73 2.34 7.41 -13.85
C GLU A 73 1.88 6.90 -15.23
N SER A 74 0.67 6.33 -15.29
CA SER A 74 0.06 5.86 -16.53
C SER A 74 -1.46 5.95 -16.50
N LYS A 75 -2.05 5.96 -17.69
CA LYS A 75 -3.49 6.03 -17.91
C LYS A 75 -3.84 5.24 -19.15
N ASP A 76 -4.69 4.24 -18.98
CA ASP A 76 -5.34 3.52 -20.07
C ASP A 76 -6.83 3.43 -19.76
N VAL A 77 -7.58 4.44 -20.19
CA VAL A 77 -9.03 4.52 -19.94
C VAL A 77 -9.78 4.81 -21.22
N ALA A 78 -10.96 4.21 -21.34
CA ALA A 78 -11.89 4.40 -22.43
C ALA A 78 -13.27 4.75 -21.87
N ARG A 79 -14.01 5.59 -22.60
CA ARG A 79 -15.45 5.75 -22.36
C ARG A 79 -16.18 4.55 -22.95
N VAL A 80 -17.09 3.94 -22.17
CA VAL A 80 -17.93 2.85 -22.69
C VAL A 80 -19.02 3.37 -23.64
N PHE A 81 -19.62 4.52 -23.31
CA PHE A 81 -20.56 5.25 -24.17
C PHE A 81 -20.30 6.76 -24.07
N GLU A 82 -20.84 7.55 -25.01
CA GLU A 82 -20.58 9.01 -25.14
C GLU A 82 -20.81 9.78 -23.83
N ASP A 83 -21.87 9.44 -23.09
CA ASP A 83 -22.25 10.01 -21.79
C ASP A 83 -22.07 9.03 -20.61
N SER A 84 -21.15 8.06 -20.73
CA SER A 84 -21.02 6.97 -19.75
C SER A 84 -19.76 7.03 -18.89
N VAL A 85 -19.65 6.04 -18.02
CA VAL A 85 -18.53 5.77 -17.12
C VAL A 85 -17.26 5.44 -17.90
N TRP A 86 -16.15 5.80 -17.27
CA TRP A 86 -14.82 5.42 -17.70
C TRP A 86 -14.49 4.01 -17.21
N VAL A 87 -13.95 3.19 -18.10
CA VAL A 87 -13.37 1.88 -17.78
C VAL A 87 -11.89 1.89 -18.13
N GLY A 88 -11.11 1.11 -17.42
CA GLY A 88 -9.67 1.00 -17.60
C GLY A 88 -8.92 1.22 -16.29
N GLU A 89 -7.68 1.66 -16.41
CA GLU A 89 -6.73 1.79 -15.32
C GLU A 89 -6.08 3.17 -15.30
N VAL A 90 -5.91 3.72 -14.10
CA VAL A 90 -5.02 4.85 -13.84
C VAL A 90 -4.05 4.42 -12.73
N VAL A 91 -2.76 4.56 -13.00
CA VAL A 91 -1.70 4.25 -12.03
C VAL A 91 -1.13 5.57 -11.51
N PHE A 92 -1.09 5.69 -10.20
CA PHE A 92 -0.50 6.81 -9.49
C PHE A 92 0.80 6.37 -8.84
N ALA A 93 1.84 7.21 -8.92
CA ALA A 93 3.11 7.02 -8.23
C ALA A 93 3.34 8.16 -7.22
N GLY A 94 3.86 7.81 -6.04
CA GLY A 94 4.20 8.73 -4.98
C GLY A 94 3.99 8.12 -3.60
N ASP A 95 4.57 8.75 -2.59
CA ASP A 95 4.54 8.25 -1.22
C ASP A 95 3.15 8.50 -0.60
N LEU A 96 2.45 7.41 -0.28
CA LEU A 96 1.13 7.46 0.33
C LEU A 96 1.11 6.66 1.64
N VAL A 97 1.21 7.39 2.76
CA VAL A 97 1.15 6.81 4.10
C VAL A 97 -0.31 6.60 4.52
N LEU A 98 -0.76 5.39 4.78
CA LEU A 98 -2.16 5.07 5.06
C LEU A 98 -2.33 4.36 6.39
N GLN A 99 -3.37 4.73 7.13
CA GLN A 99 -3.84 4.01 8.30
C GLN A 99 -5.10 3.20 7.96
N GLY A 100 -5.13 1.95 8.41
CA GLY A 100 -6.21 1.03 8.06
C GLY A 100 -6.12 -0.32 8.74
N VAL A 101 -6.87 -1.30 8.20
CA VAL A 101 -6.95 -2.68 8.68
C VAL A 101 -6.47 -3.63 7.59
N TYR A 102 -5.39 -4.35 7.90
CA TYR A 102 -4.87 -5.46 7.09
C TYR A 102 -5.63 -6.74 7.42
N GLN A 103 -6.20 -7.39 6.40
CA GLN A 103 -7.09 -8.55 6.55
C GLN A 103 -7.17 -9.38 5.26
N PRO A 104 -7.62 -10.65 5.32
CA PRO A 104 -7.87 -11.42 4.11
C PRO A 104 -9.12 -10.90 3.41
N HIS A 105 -9.07 -10.81 2.08
CA HIS A 105 -10.24 -10.72 1.21
C HIS A 105 -10.37 -12.05 0.47
N TYR A 106 -11.60 -12.55 0.32
CA TYR A 106 -11.84 -13.83 -0.35
C TYR A 106 -12.53 -13.55 -1.67
N ASP A 107 -11.79 -13.63 -2.77
CA ASP A 107 -12.39 -13.56 -4.10
C ASP A 107 -12.83 -14.95 -4.54
N TRP A 108 -13.93 -15.03 -5.30
CA TRP A 108 -14.34 -16.28 -5.92
C TRP A 108 -13.37 -16.69 -7.04
N PRO A 109 -12.91 -17.96 -7.12
CA PRO A 109 -13.12 -19.03 -6.14
C PRO A 109 -12.21 -18.85 -4.92
N GLU A 110 -12.76 -18.98 -3.71
CA GLU A 110 -12.20 -18.70 -2.35
C GLU A 110 -10.66 -18.68 -2.24
N ASN A 111 -10.02 -17.68 -2.83
CA ASN A 111 -8.58 -17.50 -2.77
C ASN A 111 -8.30 -16.26 -1.92
N PRO A 112 -7.71 -16.42 -0.72
CA PRO A 112 -7.47 -15.29 0.15
C PRO A 112 -6.38 -14.40 -0.42
N SER A 113 -6.73 -13.15 -0.70
CA SER A 113 -5.81 -12.08 -1.05
C SER A 113 -5.53 -11.22 0.20
N PRO A 114 -4.27 -10.85 0.47
CA PRO A 114 -3.98 -9.87 1.52
C PRO A 114 -4.45 -8.49 1.05
N CYS A 115 -5.34 -7.87 1.82
CA CYS A 115 -5.92 -6.58 1.46
C CYS A 115 -5.95 -5.63 2.64
N PHE A 116 -6.15 -4.35 2.33
CA PHE A 116 -6.08 -3.25 3.27
C PHE A 116 -7.34 -2.40 3.17
N HIS A 117 -8.06 -2.25 4.27
CA HIS A 117 -9.21 -1.36 4.35
C HIS A 117 -8.81 -0.06 5.05
N VAL A 118 -8.89 1.04 4.34
CA VAL A 118 -8.56 2.38 4.83
C VAL A 118 -9.77 2.92 5.58
N ASN A 119 -9.72 2.80 6.91
CA ASN A 119 -10.81 3.21 7.79
C ASN A 119 -10.55 4.53 8.53
N ASP A 120 -9.34 5.07 8.42
CA ASP A 120 -9.02 6.41 8.89
C ASP A 120 -9.47 7.46 7.85
N PRO A 121 -10.35 8.41 8.20
CA PRO A 121 -10.87 9.40 7.26
C PRO A 121 -9.80 10.28 6.60
N ALA A 122 -8.72 10.64 7.33
CA ALA A 122 -7.65 11.46 6.79
C ALA A 122 -6.80 10.70 5.75
N SER A 123 -6.62 9.39 5.95
CA SER A 123 -6.02 8.49 4.98
C SER A 123 -6.92 8.27 3.76
N ALA A 124 -8.21 8.05 3.98
CA ALA A 124 -9.18 7.87 2.90
C ALA A 124 -9.27 9.11 1.97
N ALA A 125 -9.21 10.32 2.53
CA ALA A 125 -9.24 11.57 1.77
C ALA A 125 -8.00 11.81 0.89
N ARG A 126 -6.92 11.04 1.07
CA ARG A 126 -5.69 11.13 0.26
C ARG A 126 -5.67 10.17 -0.93
N ILE A 127 -6.63 9.26 -1.02
CA ILE A 127 -6.71 8.27 -2.09
C ILE A 127 -7.54 8.85 -3.25
N PRO A 128 -7.00 8.94 -4.48
CA PRO A 128 -7.76 9.40 -5.64
C PRO A 128 -8.99 8.53 -5.93
N ARG A 129 -10.07 9.13 -6.43
CA ARG A 129 -11.34 8.45 -6.77
C ARG A 129 -11.85 8.86 -8.16
N PHE A 130 -12.37 7.92 -8.94
CA PHE A 130 -12.92 8.22 -10.28
C PHE A 130 -14.21 9.02 -10.16
N ALA A 131 -14.36 10.12 -10.90
CA ALA A 131 -15.64 10.77 -11.10
C ALA A 131 -16.35 10.28 -12.39
N PRO A 132 -17.68 10.15 -12.41
CA PRO A 132 -18.58 10.06 -11.25
C PRO A 132 -18.51 8.66 -10.64
N ASP A 133 -18.25 8.54 -9.34
CA ASP A 133 -18.31 7.25 -8.65
C ASP A 133 -19.76 6.95 -8.21
N ASN A 134 -20.66 6.79 -9.18
CA ASN A 134 -22.04 6.37 -8.88
C ASN A 134 -22.15 4.85 -8.61
N TRP A 135 -21.06 4.10 -8.79
CA TRP A 135 -20.98 2.66 -8.54
C TRP A 135 -20.67 2.34 -7.09
N THR A 136 -20.07 3.27 -6.36
CA THR A 136 -19.91 3.08 -4.93
C THR A 136 -21.19 3.44 -4.18
N SER A 137 -21.66 2.45 -3.42
CA SER A 137 -22.66 2.58 -2.35
C SER A 137 -22.55 3.94 -1.63
N PRO A 138 -23.65 4.50 -1.08
CA PRO A 138 -23.62 5.75 -0.28
C PRO A 138 -22.58 5.76 0.85
N ASN A 139 -22.04 4.59 1.22
CA ASN A 139 -20.87 4.46 2.08
C ASN A 139 -19.75 3.70 1.33
N PRO A 140 -18.99 4.38 0.45
CA PRO A 140 -17.86 3.75 -0.22
C PRO A 140 -16.84 3.29 0.82
N LYS A 141 -16.55 1.99 0.87
CA LYS A 141 -15.39 1.48 1.58
C LYS A 141 -14.17 1.75 0.70
N THR A 142 -13.14 2.42 1.23
CA THR A 142 -11.86 2.59 0.53
C THR A 142 -10.97 1.41 0.91
N TRP A 143 -10.73 0.51 -0.04
CA TRP A 143 -9.90 -0.67 0.18
C TRP A 143 -9.17 -1.05 -1.10
N PHE A 144 -8.08 -1.79 -0.94
CA PHE A 144 -7.29 -2.33 -2.03
C PHE A 144 -6.63 -3.64 -1.60
N CYS A 145 -6.25 -4.46 -2.58
CA CYS A 145 -5.36 -5.59 -2.33
C CYS A 145 -3.92 -5.26 -2.74
N PHE A 146 -2.94 -5.97 -2.21
CA PHE A 146 -1.55 -5.70 -2.59
C PHE A 146 -1.25 -6.25 -3.99
N THR A 147 -0.60 -5.43 -4.83
CA THR A 147 -0.17 -5.84 -6.17
C THR A 147 0.77 -7.05 -6.11
N ASP A 148 1.68 -7.07 -5.13
CA ASP A 148 2.48 -8.24 -4.79
C ASP A 148 2.04 -8.80 -3.42
N PRO A 149 1.21 -9.87 -3.39
CA PRO A 149 0.75 -10.45 -2.15
C PRO A 149 1.86 -11.16 -1.37
N TYR A 150 2.93 -11.63 -2.04
CA TYR A 150 4.04 -12.29 -1.37
C TYR A 150 4.89 -11.30 -0.59
N VAL A 151 5.18 -10.14 -1.17
CA VAL A 151 5.87 -9.04 -0.47
C VAL A 151 5.06 -8.59 0.74
N ALA A 152 3.74 -8.44 0.61
CA ALA A 152 2.87 -8.10 1.73
C ALA A 152 2.90 -9.17 2.84
N LEU A 153 2.85 -10.46 2.47
CA LEU A 153 2.92 -11.56 3.45
C LEU A 153 4.30 -11.66 4.12
N GLU A 154 5.38 -11.38 3.40
CA GLU A 154 6.74 -11.35 3.94
C GLU A 154 6.93 -10.21 4.95
N LEU A 155 6.50 -8.99 4.59
CA LEU A 155 6.69 -7.80 5.41
C LEU A 155 5.70 -7.71 6.58
N LEU A 156 4.43 -8.05 6.33
CA LEU A 156 3.37 -7.85 7.30
C LEU A 156 3.09 -9.14 8.09
N GLY A 157 3.33 -10.32 7.51
CA GLY A 157 2.89 -11.61 8.04
C GLY A 157 1.46 -11.96 7.62
N ALA A 158 0.93 -13.10 8.07
CA ALA A 158 -0.42 -13.55 7.71
C ALA A 158 -1.51 -12.51 8.08
N PRO A 159 -2.53 -12.28 7.24
CA PRO A 159 -3.56 -11.27 7.47
C PRO A 159 -4.68 -11.70 8.44
N ASP A 160 -4.66 -12.96 8.88
CA ASP A 160 -5.57 -13.51 9.88
C ASP A 160 -4.80 -13.79 11.19
N PRO A 161 -5.19 -13.21 12.34
CA PRO A 161 -6.33 -12.29 12.52
C PRO A 161 -6.10 -10.90 11.91
N PRO A 162 -7.17 -10.19 11.50
CA PRO A 162 -7.08 -8.81 11.05
C PRO A 162 -6.37 -7.91 12.07
N ARG A 163 -5.62 -6.93 11.60
CA ARG A 163 -4.87 -6.00 12.48
C ARG A 163 -4.84 -4.58 11.93
N ALA A 164 -4.84 -3.60 12.82
CA ALA A 164 -4.64 -2.22 12.46
C ALA A 164 -3.17 -1.99 12.09
N LEU A 165 -2.88 -1.29 10.99
CA LEU A 165 -1.52 -0.91 10.62
C LEU A 165 -1.48 0.54 10.11
N VAL A 166 -0.27 1.10 10.14
CA VAL A 166 0.13 2.24 9.31
C VAL A 166 1.17 1.74 8.31
N ILE A 167 0.93 1.95 7.02
CA ILE A 167 1.78 1.48 5.92
C ILE A 167 2.13 2.63 4.99
N SER A 168 3.22 2.50 4.24
CA SER A 168 3.50 3.33 3.06
C SER A 168 3.31 2.50 1.80
N VAL A 169 2.67 3.09 0.79
CA VAL A 169 2.58 2.54 -0.57
C VAL A 169 3.19 3.53 -1.56
N ASP A 170 3.88 3.05 -2.59
CA ASP A 170 4.58 3.88 -3.58
C ASP A 170 3.84 3.95 -4.92
N ARG A 171 3.04 2.93 -5.25
CA ARG A 171 2.11 2.94 -6.39
C ARG A 171 0.69 2.56 -5.97
N TYR A 172 -0.27 3.28 -6.54
CA TYR A 172 -1.69 3.02 -6.36
C TYR A 172 -2.35 2.82 -7.73
N HIS A 173 -2.96 1.66 -7.92
CA HIS A 173 -3.64 1.28 -9.16
C HIS A 173 -5.14 1.37 -8.95
N MET A 174 -5.77 2.19 -9.76
CA MET A 174 -7.22 2.30 -9.81
C MET A 174 -7.75 1.61 -11.05
N ARG A 175 -8.46 0.50 -10.86
CA ARG A 175 -9.03 -0.25 -11.98
C ARG A 175 -10.55 -0.22 -11.93
N ARG A 176 -11.15 0.05 -13.08
CA ARG A 176 -12.59 0.02 -13.29
C ARG A 176 -12.89 -0.85 -14.48
N GLU A 177 -13.60 -1.94 -14.24
CA GLU A 177 -14.14 -2.82 -15.26
C GLU A 177 -15.66 -2.67 -15.31
N PHE A 178 -16.28 -3.24 -16.34
CA PHE A 178 -17.73 -3.11 -16.53
C PHE A 178 -18.55 -3.73 -15.38
N SER A 179 -18.06 -4.84 -14.83
CA SER A 179 -18.73 -5.60 -13.77
C SER A 179 -18.04 -5.51 -12.41
N ASP A 180 -16.86 -4.90 -12.36
CA ASP A 180 -16.01 -4.97 -11.17
C ASP A 180 -15.17 -3.71 -10.98
N VAL A 181 -14.93 -3.38 -9.73
CA VAL A 181 -14.18 -2.21 -9.29
C VAL A 181 -13.26 -2.68 -8.18
N TYR A 182 -11.96 -2.73 -8.48
CA TYR A 182 -10.94 -3.07 -7.52
C TYR A 182 -9.73 -2.14 -7.68
N ASP A 183 -9.15 -1.81 -6.54
CA ASP A 183 -7.91 -1.05 -6.48
C ASP A 183 -6.80 -1.98 -5.96
N THR A 184 -5.57 -1.75 -6.42
CA THR A 184 -4.39 -2.42 -5.85
C THR A 184 -3.32 -1.40 -5.46
N ALA A 185 -2.42 -1.78 -4.56
CA ALA A 185 -1.30 -0.93 -4.18
C ALA A 185 -0.02 -1.73 -4.01
N GLU A 186 1.11 -1.12 -4.35
CA GLU A 186 2.44 -1.67 -4.10
C GLU A 186 2.90 -1.27 -2.70
N LEU A 187 3.18 -2.27 -1.86
CA LEU A 187 3.62 -2.04 -0.48
C LEU A 187 5.09 -1.63 -0.49
N MET A 188 5.38 -0.44 0.05
CA MET A 188 6.75 0.03 0.22
C MET A 188 7.30 -0.42 1.58
N GLU A 189 6.60 -0.08 2.66
CA GLU A 189 7.03 -0.43 4.02
C GLU A 189 5.88 -0.45 5.03
N MET A 190 6.13 -1.14 6.14
CA MET A 190 5.30 -1.11 7.33
C MET A 190 5.86 -0.08 8.31
N ILE A 191 5.06 0.91 8.68
CA ILE A 191 5.47 2.00 9.57
C ILE A 191 5.12 1.64 11.03
N GLU A 192 3.88 1.21 11.26
CA GLU A 192 3.38 0.93 12.61
C GLU A 192 2.47 -0.30 12.61
N VAL A 193 2.61 -1.13 13.65
CA VAL A 193 1.73 -2.27 13.93
C VAL A 193 0.84 -1.93 15.12
N GLY A 194 -0.46 -1.86 14.86
CA GLY A 194 -1.49 -1.69 15.88
C GLY A 194 -2.03 -3.01 16.43
N PRO A 195 -3.07 -2.95 17.27
CA PRO A 195 -3.68 -4.13 17.86
C PRO A 195 -4.44 -4.97 16.81
N VAL A 196 -4.79 -6.20 17.21
CA VAL A 196 -5.78 -7.02 16.50
C VAL A 196 -7.09 -6.23 16.34
N ALA A 197 -7.67 -6.29 15.16
CA ALA A 197 -8.86 -5.56 14.76
C ALA A 197 -9.97 -6.51 14.33
N THR A 198 -11.19 -5.98 14.23
CA THR A 198 -12.33 -6.70 13.65
C THR A 198 -12.24 -6.65 12.13
N MET A 199 -12.55 -7.76 11.46
CA MET A 199 -12.68 -7.81 10.00
C MET A 199 -13.75 -6.81 9.51
N THR A 200 -13.36 -5.91 8.62
CA THR A 200 -14.19 -4.82 8.08
C THR A 200 -14.58 -5.03 6.62
N LEU A 201 -13.80 -5.82 5.89
CA LEU A 201 -14.14 -6.31 4.56
C LEU A 201 -14.93 -7.60 4.75
N ARG A 202 -16.24 -7.51 4.57
CA ARG A 202 -17.13 -8.66 4.44
C ARG A 202 -17.83 -8.44 3.12
N GLU A 203 -17.83 -9.46 2.26
CA GLU A 203 -18.80 -9.51 1.17
C GLU A 203 -20.20 -9.36 1.80
N PRO A 204 -21.06 -8.50 1.24
CA PRO A 204 -22.43 -8.34 1.72
C PRO A 204 -23.25 -9.63 1.62
#